data_AF-A0A2C6DG16-F1
#
_entry.id   AF-A0A2C6DG16-F1
#
_cell.length_a   1.000
_cell.length_b   1.000
_cell.length_c   1.000
_cell.angle_alpha   90.00
_cell.angle_beta   90.00
_cell.angle_gamma   90.00
#
_symmetry.space_group_name_H-M   'P 1'
#
loop_
_entity.id
_entity.type
_entity.pdbx_description
1 polymer ?
#
loop_
_entity_poly.entity_id
_entity_poly.type
_entity_poly.pdbx_seq_one_letter_code
_entity_poly.pdbx_strand_id
1 'polypeptide(L)'
;MEHRYTRDSSRPDYDGKITEWLKENDEEVDMMPYPVAIYHDGFIYRSITGGGLGDYVEISEFLSALGLVNIIAPDATFRGYDAVFAIPAIKAAIEKGELNIQDIPKNAPKNE
;
A
#
# COMPACT_ATOMS: atom_id res chain seq x y z
N MET A 1 2.93 -7.73 -11.66
CA MET A 1 2.11 -7.07 -10.63
C MET A 1 1.32 -5.93 -11.25
N GLU A 2 0.09 -5.68 -10.80
CA GLU A 2 -0.66 -4.49 -11.20
C GLU A 2 -0.49 -3.37 -10.18
N HIS A 3 -0.45 -2.11 -10.61
CA HIS A 3 -0.45 -1.00 -9.66
C HIS A 3 -1.17 0.23 -10.20
N ARG A 4 -1.69 1.05 -9.29
CA ARG A 4 -2.34 2.31 -9.66
C ARG A 4 -2.18 3.38 -8.59
N TYR A 5 -2.09 4.63 -9.03
CA TYR A 5 -2.32 5.78 -8.17
C TYR A 5 -3.81 5.96 -7.94
N THR A 6 -4.18 6.30 -6.73
CA THR A 6 -5.59 6.41 -6.30
C THR A 6 -6.14 7.82 -6.48
N ARG A 7 -5.27 8.83 -6.55
CA ARG A 7 -5.59 10.23 -6.78
C ARG A 7 -4.36 11.00 -7.26
N ASP A 8 -4.58 12.16 -7.86
CA ASP A 8 -3.52 13.11 -8.18
C ASP A 8 -3.13 13.85 -6.88
N SER A 9 -1.91 13.66 -6.42
CA SER A 9 -1.42 14.20 -5.15
C SER A 9 0.11 14.24 -5.11
N SER A 10 0.65 15.02 -4.18
CA SER A 10 2.08 15.01 -3.86
C SER A 10 2.54 13.60 -3.54
N ARG A 11 3.59 13.15 -4.24
CA ARG A 11 4.13 11.82 -4.07
C ARG A 11 5.22 11.84 -3.00
N PRO A 12 5.27 10.83 -2.12
CA PRO A 12 6.37 10.71 -1.17
C PRO A 12 7.70 10.47 -1.88
N ASP A 13 8.80 10.80 -1.21
CA ASP A 13 10.17 10.63 -1.74
C ASP A 13 10.50 9.18 -2.15
N TYR A 14 9.84 8.20 -1.52
CA TYR A 14 10.02 6.79 -1.82
C TYR A 14 9.25 6.33 -3.09
N ASP A 15 8.34 7.14 -3.64
CA ASP A 15 7.51 6.73 -4.78
C ASP A 15 8.32 6.46 -6.06
N GLY A 16 9.42 7.19 -6.26
CA GLY A 16 10.34 6.95 -7.39
C GLY A 16 10.87 5.52 -7.35
N LYS A 17 11.38 5.10 -6.18
CA LYS A 17 11.92 3.75 -5.98
C LYS A 17 10.85 2.67 -6.17
N ILE A 18 9.63 2.91 -5.67
CA ILE A 18 8.52 1.97 -5.87
C ILE A 18 8.18 1.84 -7.36
N THR A 19 8.21 2.96 -8.09
CA THR A 19 7.95 2.97 -9.53
C THR A 19 9.03 2.24 -10.32
N GLU A 20 10.30 2.41 -9.96
CA GLU A 20 11.41 1.70 -10.59
C GLU A 20 11.31 0.19 -10.33
N TRP A 21 11.12 -0.20 -9.07
CA TRP A 21 11.00 -1.61 -8.70
C TRP A 21 9.82 -2.30 -9.39
N LEU A 22 8.65 -1.65 -9.48
CA LEU A 22 7.50 -2.23 -10.17
C LEU A 22 7.72 -2.41 -11.68
N LYS A 23 8.52 -1.54 -12.32
CA LYS A 23 8.88 -1.72 -13.75
C LYS A 23 9.81 -2.90 -13.97
N GLU A 24 10.66 -3.20 -13.00
CA GLU A 24 11.56 -4.36 -13.05
C GLU A 24 10.83 -5.68 -12.78
N ASN A 25 9.68 -5.62 -12.10
CA ASN A 25 8.87 -6.77 -11.67
C ASN A 25 7.46 -6.76 -12.31
N ASP A 26 7.38 -6.31 -13.56
CA ASP A 26 6.14 -6.23 -14.34
C ASP A 26 5.69 -7.61 -14.81
N GLU A 27 5.04 -8.36 -13.91
CA GLU A 27 4.48 -9.68 -14.18
C GLU A 27 2.96 -9.64 -14.43
N GLU A 28 2.39 -10.58 -15.21
CA GLU A 28 0.93 -10.67 -15.33
C GLU A 28 0.29 -11.23 -14.05
N VAL A 29 -0.80 -10.61 -13.60
CA VAL A 29 -1.57 -11.07 -12.42
C VAL A 29 -2.58 -12.12 -12.89
N ASP A 30 -2.13 -13.37 -13.02
CA ASP A 30 -2.96 -14.52 -13.44
C ASP A 30 -3.41 -15.41 -12.25
N MET A 31 -2.97 -15.07 -11.04
CA MET A 31 -3.24 -15.81 -9.81
C MET A 31 -4.14 -15.03 -8.84
N MET A 32 -4.47 -15.64 -7.70
CA MET A 32 -5.27 -15.00 -6.65
C MET A 32 -4.67 -13.64 -6.26
N PRO A 33 -5.43 -12.54 -6.35
CA PRO A 33 -4.90 -11.20 -6.13
C PRO A 33 -4.64 -10.94 -4.64
N TYR A 34 -3.48 -10.37 -4.34
CA TYR A 34 -3.12 -9.87 -3.00
C TYR A 34 -2.89 -8.35 -3.04
N PRO A 35 -3.97 -7.56 -2.90
CA PRO A 35 -3.90 -6.10 -2.91
C PRO A 35 -3.21 -5.51 -1.66
N VAL A 36 -2.15 -4.75 -1.88
CA VAL A 36 -1.38 -3.98 -0.90
C VAL A 36 -1.60 -2.48 -1.13
N ALA A 37 -1.96 -1.76 -0.07
CA ALA A 37 -2.16 -0.31 -0.09
C ALA A 37 -0.94 0.41 0.48
N ILE A 38 -0.65 1.60 -0.03
CA ILE A 38 0.35 2.50 0.54
C ILE A 38 -0.33 3.79 0.97
N TYR A 39 -0.25 4.08 2.27
CA TYR A 39 -0.77 5.28 2.90
C TYR A 39 0.29 6.39 2.92
N HIS A 40 -0.14 7.60 2.55
CA HIS A 40 0.65 8.81 2.63
C HIS A 40 -0.27 10.02 2.84
N ASP A 41 0.16 10.96 3.68
CA ASP A 41 -0.47 12.28 3.85
C ASP A 41 -2.00 12.25 4.03
N GLY A 42 -2.51 11.34 4.87
CA GLY A 42 -3.94 11.28 5.17
C GLY A 42 -4.75 10.39 4.23
N PHE A 43 -4.18 9.76 3.21
CA PHE A 43 -4.92 8.90 2.28
C PHE A 43 -4.12 7.70 1.76
N ILE A 44 -4.80 6.71 1.18
CA ILE A 44 -4.14 5.68 0.38
C ILE A 44 -3.78 6.31 -0.96
N TYR A 45 -2.51 6.48 -1.31
CA TYR A 45 -2.09 7.18 -2.53
C TYR A 45 -1.79 6.23 -3.70
N ARG A 46 -1.39 4.99 -3.39
CA ARG A 46 -1.04 3.95 -4.36
C ARG A 46 -1.51 2.59 -3.87
N SER A 47 -1.96 1.76 -4.80
CA SER A 47 -2.21 0.34 -4.55
C SER A 47 -1.37 -0.51 -5.50
N ILE A 48 -0.87 -1.63 -5.01
CA ILE A 48 -0.11 -2.64 -5.75
C ILE A 48 -0.82 -3.98 -5.52
N THR A 49 -1.07 -4.75 -6.57
CA THR A 49 -1.69 -6.06 -6.49
C THR A 49 -0.70 -7.09 -7.04
N GLY A 50 -0.30 -8.01 -6.16
CA GLY A 50 0.48 -9.19 -6.53
C GLY A 50 -0.41 -10.36 -6.98
N GLY A 51 0.11 -11.22 -7.84
CA GLY A 51 -0.50 -12.49 -8.24
C GLY A 51 0.00 -13.63 -7.36
N GLY A 52 -0.68 -13.91 -6.25
CA GLY A 52 -0.31 -14.97 -5.32
C GLY A 52 0.54 -14.52 -4.12
N LEU A 53 0.86 -15.49 -3.25
CA LEU A 53 1.56 -15.23 -1.99
C LEU A 53 3.03 -14.83 -2.18
N GLY A 54 3.68 -15.27 -3.27
CA GLY A 54 5.06 -14.91 -3.59
C GLY A 54 5.20 -13.40 -3.77
N ASP A 55 4.44 -12.84 -4.72
CA ASP A 55 4.38 -11.41 -4.98
C ASP A 55 4.01 -10.60 -3.73
N TYR A 56 3.05 -11.08 -2.94
CA TYR A 56 2.67 -10.42 -1.68
C TYR A 56 3.86 -10.28 -0.73
N VAL A 57 4.65 -11.34 -0.57
CA VAL A 57 5.85 -11.34 0.27
C VAL A 57 6.89 -10.40 -0.32
N GLU A 58 7.16 -10.46 -1.62
CA GLU A 58 8.13 -9.58 -2.28
C GLU A 58 7.77 -8.10 -2.16
N ILE A 59 6.50 -7.74 -2.40
CA ILE A 59 5.98 -6.38 -2.20
C ILE A 59 6.20 -5.95 -0.74
N SER A 60 5.86 -6.82 0.21
CA SER A 60 5.96 -6.51 1.64
C SER A 60 7.40 -6.31 2.10
N GLU A 61 8.31 -7.17 1.64
CA GLU A 61 9.75 -7.07 1.94
C GLU A 61 10.35 -5.83 1.32
N PHE A 62 10.02 -5.52 0.07
CA PHE A 62 10.48 -4.33 -0.62
C PHE A 62 10.02 -3.04 0.08
N LEU A 63 8.72 -2.93 0.41
CA LEU A 63 8.20 -1.77 1.13
C LEU A 63 8.83 -1.65 2.52
N SER A 64 9.11 -2.77 3.19
CA SER A 64 9.82 -2.78 4.47
C SER A 64 11.27 -2.30 4.33
N ALA A 65 11.97 -2.68 3.26
CA ALA A 65 13.32 -2.19 2.95
C ALA A 65 13.35 -0.68 2.65
N LEU A 66 12.24 -0.11 2.18
CA LEU A 66 12.05 1.34 2.05
C LEU A 66 11.73 2.04 3.39
N GLY A 67 11.64 1.30 4.49
CA GLY A 67 11.33 1.81 5.82
C GLY A 67 9.84 1.98 6.10
N LEU A 68 8.96 1.41 5.27
CA LEU A 68 7.53 1.38 5.52
C LEU A 68 7.17 0.17 6.39
N VAL A 69 6.04 0.25 7.09
CA VAL A 69 5.55 -0.82 7.95
C VAL A 69 4.07 -1.06 7.72
N ASN A 70 3.64 -2.32 7.82
CA ASN A 70 2.22 -2.65 7.81
C ASN A 70 1.54 -2.09 9.08
N ILE A 71 0.49 -1.29 8.87
CA ILE A 71 -0.27 -0.60 9.93
C ILE A 71 -1.56 -1.32 10.33
N ILE A 72 -1.92 -2.39 9.62
CA ILE A 72 -3.01 -3.30 10.04
C ILE A 72 -2.44 -4.57 10.64
N ALA A 73 -3.27 -5.27 11.40
CA ALA A 73 -2.90 -6.57 11.96
C ALA A 73 -2.67 -7.60 10.82
N PRO A 74 -1.79 -8.60 11.02
CA PRO A 74 -1.46 -9.58 9.97
C PRO A 74 -2.65 -10.40 9.45
N ASP A 75 -3.70 -10.53 10.25
CA ASP A 75 -4.94 -11.24 9.96
C ASP A 75 -6.11 -10.30 9.60
N ALA A 76 -5.88 -8.99 9.60
CA ALA A 76 -6.88 -8.00 9.28
C ALA A 76 -6.86 -7.63 7.79
N THR A 77 -8.02 -7.24 7.27
CA THR A 77 -8.13 -6.58 5.98
C THR A 77 -8.65 -5.16 6.16
N PHE A 78 -8.22 -4.25 5.30
CA PHE A 78 -8.71 -2.87 5.30
C PHE A 78 -9.28 -2.55 3.94
N ARG A 79 -10.61 -2.47 3.83
CA ARG A 79 -11.31 -2.08 2.58
C ARG A 79 -10.89 -2.91 1.36
N GLY A 80 -10.65 -4.20 1.58
CA GLY A 80 -10.21 -5.14 0.54
C GLY A 80 -8.71 -5.13 0.26
N TYR A 81 -7.90 -4.39 1.03
CA TYR A 81 -6.44 -4.55 1.05
C TYR A 81 -6.02 -5.54 2.13
N ASP A 82 -5.13 -6.46 1.78
CA ASP A 82 -4.53 -7.44 2.70
C ASP A 82 -3.40 -6.84 3.53
N ALA A 83 -2.82 -5.73 3.08
CA ALA A 83 -1.85 -4.96 3.84
C ALA A 83 -1.96 -3.46 3.55
N VAL A 84 -1.61 -2.63 4.53
CA VAL A 84 -1.53 -1.18 4.38
C VAL A 84 -0.19 -0.72 4.91
N PHE A 85 0.69 -0.23 4.04
CA PHE A 85 2.02 0.24 4.42
C PHE A 85 2.05 1.76 4.60
N ALA A 86 2.73 2.21 5.65
CA ALA A 86 2.96 3.63 5.93
C ALA A 86 4.31 3.83 6.60
N ILE A 87 4.73 5.08 6.78
CA ILE A 87 5.89 5.39 7.62
C ILE A 87 5.64 4.98 9.10
N PRO A 88 6.68 4.62 9.88
CA PRO A 88 6.51 4.10 11.24
C PRO A 88 5.76 5.05 12.19
N ALA A 89 5.87 6.36 11.98
CA ALA A 89 5.16 7.37 12.76
C ALA A 89 3.63 7.20 12.70
N ILE A 90 3.10 6.76 11.56
CA ILE A 90 1.64 6.52 11.39
C ILE A 90 1.21 5.31 12.21
N LYS A 91 2.00 4.23 12.19
CA LYS A 91 1.73 3.06 13.03
C LYS A 91 1.71 3.43 14.51
N ALA A 92 2.71 4.20 14.95
CA ALA A 92 2.79 4.67 16.33
C ALA A 92 1.59 5.56 16.70
N ALA A 93 1.12 6.44 15.80
CA ALA A 93 -0.06 7.26 16.04
C ALA A 93 -1.34 6.41 16.17
N ILE A 94 -1.47 5.35 15.37
CA ILE A 94 -2.60 4.39 15.46
C ILE A 94 -2.56 3.64 16.80
N GLU A 95 -1.39 3.13 17.20
CA GLU A 95 -1.21 2.40 18.46
C GLU A 95 -1.49 3.27 19.69
N LYS A 96 -1.23 4.59 19.60
CA LYS A 96 -1.57 5.57 20.62
C LYS A 96 -3.03 6.05 20.59
N GLY A 97 -3.79 5.68 19.56
CA GLY A 97 -5.16 6.17 19.33
C GLY A 97 -5.23 7.64 18.87
N GLU A 98 -4.11 8.23 18.44
CA GLU A 98 -4.04 9.60 17.88
C GLU A 98 -4.57 9.65 16.44
N LEU A 99 -4.54 8.51 15.74
CA LEU A 99 -5.09 8.33 14.39
C LEU A 99 -5.93 7.06 14.35
N ASN A 100 -7.11 7.13 13.74
CA ASN A 100 -7.91 5.95 13.45
C ASN A 100 -7.81 5.61 11.96
N ILE A 101 -7.42 4.37 11.65
CA ILE A 101 -7.31 3.91 10.27
C ILE A 101 -8.66 3.97 9.52
N GLN A 102 -9.78 3.89 10.25
CA GLN A 102 -11.12 4.01 9.67
C GLN A 102 -11.43 5.43 9.16
N ASP A 103 -10.75 6.45 9.70
CA ASP A 103 -10.92 7.85 9.31
C ASP A 103 -10.20 8.20 8.00
N ILE A 104 -9.32 7.31 7.51
CA ILE A 104 -8.68 7.47 6.20
C ILE A 104 -9.80 7.55 5.16
N PRO A 105 -9.86 8.58 4.29
CA PRO A 105 -10.92 8.72 3.31
C PRO A 105 -10.90 7.55 2.32
N LYS A 106 -12.07 7.13 1.86
CA LYS A 106 -12.15 6.17 0.74
C LYS A 106 -11.50 6.82 -0.48
N ASN A 107 -10.82 6.02 -1.28
CA ASN A 107 -10.41 6.49 -2.60
C ASN A 107 -11.69 6.79 -3.37
N ALA A 108 -11.84 8.02 -3.85
CA ALA A 108 -12.90 8.32 -4.79
C ALA A 108 -12.69 7.41 -6.01
N PRO A 109 -13.75 6.80 -6.57
CA PRO A 109 -13.62 6.21 -7.89
C PRO A 109 -13.07 7.29 -8.83
N LYS A 110 -12.14 6.93 -9.71
CA LYS A 110 -11.87 7.81 -10.86
C LYS A 110 -13.21 7.98 -11.55
N ASN A 111 -13.73 9.21 -11.60
CA ASN A 111 -14.83 9.49 -12.51
C ASN A 111 -14.34 9.06 -13.90
N GLU A 112 -14.98 8.03 -14.46
CA GLU A 112 -14.79 7.60 -15.85
C GLU A 112 -15.20 8.72 -16.81
#